data_AF-A0A7Y1W5H8-F1
#
_entry.id   AF-A0A7Y1W5H8-F1
#
_cell.length_a   1.000
_cell.length_b   1.000
_cell.length_c   1.000
_cell.angle_alpha   90.00
_cell.angle_beta   90.00
_cell.angle_gamma   90.00
#
_symmetry.space_group_name_H-M   'P 1'
#
loop_
_entity.id
_entity.type
_entity.pdbx_description
1 polymer ?
#
loop_
_entity_poly.entity_id
_entity_poly.type
_entity_poly.pdbx_seq_one_letter_code
_entity_poly.pdbx_strand_id
1 'polypeptide(L)'
;MISRRFSVFLTLVVALAGMQTAAADYVAYSVGENEKSPLPERVDNVDTKYLLNIEWGDYAGRKARLGVLEVDNNSSTSSYTVSTIMGNVDYSASTTGVPVNGIEAIVIDSLSQTGRFRLVERTELGDVLAEQDLASSGRIAKPSGAKTGNVLGAEYLVQLVVTDYESKTSGTDKGVGGILTRKVPLLGGIKAGSSTGRVGLNIRLIDAETSEITFTKQIEAVIKETNLAFGGAGLIGDVGLGGFMSQYSKTPVGQAVIAGVNQAVFELIKEVGAKPPEGSIVKADGAQIYTNLGDDAVAVGDRLQVLRKGEELIDPETGISLGGSTTSIGEIEVNQVQEKFSIARPVSLSGTPDRGDKVKGTKAAAPLEFARSWKKPK
;
A
#
# COMPACT_ATOMS: atom_id res chain seq x y z
N MET A 1 -9.35 -25.34 -74.41
CA MET A 1 -10.01 -25.57 -73.10
C MET A 1 -8.92 -26.07 -72.16
N ILE A 2 -8.52 -25.46 -71.04
CA ILE A 2 -9.11 -24.50 -70.12
C ILE A 2 -7.92 -23.79 -69.42
N SER A 3 -7.95 -22.46 -69.35
CA SER A 3 -6.98 -21.62 -68.64
C SER A 3 -7.28 -21.62 -67.13
N ARG A 4 -6.30 -21.92 -66.28
CA ARG A 4 -6.39 -21.66 -64.83
C ARG A 4 -5.53 -20.45 -64.48
N ARG A 5 -6.20 -19.32 -64.22
CA ARG A 5 -5.63 -18.14 -63.57
C ARG A 5 -5.59 -18.40 -62.06
N PHE A 6 -4.41 -18.32 -61.44
CA PHE A 6 -4.27 -18.25 -59.99
C PHE A 6 -4.41 -16.77 -59.59
N SER A 7 -5.53 -16.40 -58.98
CA SER A 7 -5.69 -15.13 -58.28
C SER A 7 -5.17 -15.28 -56.85
N VAL A 8 -4.06 -14.63 -56.54
CA VAL A 8 -3.56 -14.46 -55.17
C VAL A 8 -4.41 -13.38 -54.50
N PHE A 9 -5.29 -13.77 -53.57
CA PHE A 9 -5.98 -12.84 -52.69
C PHE A 9 -5.02 -12.47 -51.55
N LEU A 10 -4.49 -11.24 -51.58
CA LEU A 10 -3.78 -10.63 -50.47
C LEU A 10 -4.81 -10.10 -49.48
N THR A 11 -5.13 -10.86 -48.44
CA THR A 11 -6.00 -10.41 -47.35
C THR A 11 -5.19 -9.49 -46.44
N LEU A 12 -5.33 -8.18 -46.64
CA LEU A 12 -4.82 -7.14 -45.75
C LEU A 12 -5.66 -7.17 -44.46
N VAL A 13 -5.18 -7.88 -43.43
CA VAL A 13 -5.75 -7.78 -42.07
C VAL A 13 -5.22 -6.49 -41.46
N VAL A 14 -5.99 -5.41 -41.61
CA VAL A 14 -5.78 -4.20 -40.81
C VAL A 14 -6.26 -4.51 -39.39
N ALA A 15 -5.33 -4.87 -38.51
CA ALA A 15 -5.58 -4.92 -37.08
C ALA A 15 -5.82 -3.48 -36.62
N LEU A 16 -7.09 -3.06 -36.59
CA LEU A 16 -7.52 -1.86 -35.91
C LEU A 16 -7.39 -2.12 -34.41
N ALA A 17 -6.17 -1.98 -33.88
CA ALA A 17 -5.96 -1.88 -32.44
C ALA A 17 -6.60 -0.56 -32.00
N GLY A 18 -7.85 -0.63 -31.56
CA GLY A 18 -8.47 0.46 -30.82
C GLY A 18 -7.61 0.69 -29.57
N MET A 19 -6.78 1.72 -29.60
CA MET A 19 -6.28 2.34 -28.38
C MET A 19 -7.50 2.92 -27.67
N GLN A 20 -8.17 2.10 -26.87
CA GLN A 20 -8.95 2.60 -25.76
C GLN A 20 -7.93 3.28 -24.86
N THR A 21 -7.88 4.62 -24.93
CA THR A 21 -7.24 5.41 -23.90
C THR A 21 -8.00 5.12 -22.62
N ALA A 22 -7.53 4.15 -21.83
CA ALA A 22 -8.07 3.88 -20.52
C ALA A 22 -7.96 5.20 -19.74
N ALA A 23 -9.10 5.84 -19.49
CA ALA A 23 -9.14 6.96 -18.55
C ALA A 23 -8.57 6.44 -17.23
N ALA A 24 -7.69 7.20 -16.59
CA ALA A 24 -7.15 6.82 -15.30
C ALA A 24 -8.31 6.58 -14.33
N ASP A 25 -8.30 5.43 -13.66
CA ASP A 25 -9.32 5.09 -12.69
C ASP A 25 -9.19 6.02 -11.46
N TYR A 26 -10.30 6.28 -10.77
CA TYR A 26 -10.26 7.05 -9.53
C TYR A 26 -9.41 6.31 -8.49
N VAL A 27 -8.70 7.04 -7.62
CA VAL A 27 -7.82 6.41 -6.61
C VAL A 27 -8.55 5.36 -5.78
N ALA A 28 -9.77 5.67 -5.38
CA ALA A 28 -10.58 4.80 -4.54
C ALA A 28 -12.07 5.16 -4.64
N TYR A 29 -12.91 4.19 -4.31
CA TYR A 29 -14.35 4.31 -4.24
C TYR A 29 -14.84 3.91 -2.84
N SER A 30 -15.78 4.68 -2.30
CA SER A 30 -16.60 4.24 -1.18
C SER A 30 -17.70 3.32 -1.69
N VAL A 31 -17.83 2.13 -1.11
CA VAL A 31 -18.76 1.09 -1.58
C VAL A 31 -19.98 1.01 -0.64
N GLY A 32 -21.16 1.32 -1.18
CA GLY A 32 -22.46 1.11 -0.55
C GLY A 32 -23.08 -0.24 -0.93
N GLU A 33 -24.36 -0.44 -0.62
CA GLU A 33 -25.02 -1.75 -0.85
C GLU A 33 -25.19 -2.08 -2.34
N ASN A 34 -25.46 -1.06 -3.16
CA ASN A 34 -25.80 -1.23 -4.58
C ASN A 34 -25.02 -0.31 -5.53
N GLU A 35 -24.18 0.57 -5.00
CA GLU A 35 -23.40 1.52 -5.80
C GLU A 35 -22.06 1.83 -5.14
N LYS A 36 -21.11 2.26 -5.96
CA LYS A 36 -19.82 2.80 -5.50
C LYS A 36 -19.72 4.27 -5.88
N SER A 37 -19.18 5.09 -4.98
CA SER A 37 -18.93 6.51 -5.23
C SER A 37 -17.43 6.80 -5.18
N PRO A 38 -16.84 7.42 -6.23
CA PRO A 38 -15.43 7.79 -6.20
C PRO A 38 -15.16 8.79 -5.07
N LEU A 39 -14.04 8.64 -4.39
CA LEU A 39 -13.64 9.51 -3.28
C LEU A 39 -13.05 10.84 -3.77
N PRO A 40 -13.28 11.95 -3.04
CA PRO A 40 -12.64 13.23 -3.32
C PRO A 40 -11.19 13.21 -2.81
N GLU A 41 -10.35 14.13 -3.30
CA GLU A 41 -8.95 14.25 -2.90
C GLU A 41 -8.76 14.54 -1.39
N ARG A 42 -9.73 15.25 -0.79
CA ARG A 42 -9.78 15.55 0.65
C ARG A 42 -10.85 14.71 1.30
N VAL A 43 -10.43 13.62 1.95
CA VAL A 43 -11.33 12.68 2.65
C VAL A 43 -11.56 13.05 4.11
N ASP A 44 -10.85 14.05 4.67
CA ASP A 44 -11.05 14.52 6.06
C ASP A 44 -12.51 14.93 6.37
N ASN A 45 -13.28 15.33 5.36
CA ASN A 45 -14.68 15.74 5.48
C ASN A 45 -15.67 14.61 5.14
N VAL A 46 -15.18 13.43 4.75
CA VAL A 46 -15.99 12.24 4.50
C VAL A 46 -16.25 11.56 5.83
N ASP A 47 -17.52 11.28 6.15
CA ASP A 47 -17.88 10.55 7.36
C ASP A 47 -17.18 9.18 7.38
N THR A 48 -16.50 8.87 8.49
CA THR A 48 -15.62 7.70 8.67
C THR A 48 -16.25 6.38 8.21
N LYS A 49 -17.58 6.22 8.36
CA LYS A 49 -18.27 4.99 7.92
C LYS A 49 -18.16 4.72 6.42
N TYR A 50 -17.98 5.75 5.60
CA TYR A 50 -17.81 5.60 4.14
C TYR A 50 -16.37 5.29 3.74
N LEU A 51 -15.42 5.37 4.68
CA LEU A 51 -14.03 4.94 4.50
C LEU A 51 -13.80 3.51 5.01
N LEU A 52 -14.83 2.88 5.57
CA LEU A 52 -14.79 1.52 6.09
C LEU A 52 -14.71 0.48 4.96
N ASN A 53 -15.54 0.64 3.92
CA ASN A 53 -15.59 -0.25 2.76
C ASN A 53 -15.11 0.50 1.52
N ILE A 54 -13.83 0.30 1.17
CA ILE A 54 -13.18 0.95 0.03
C ILE A 54 -12.83 -0.07 -1.03
N GLU A 55 -13.11 0.26 -2.28
CA GLU A 55 -12.56 -0.40 -3.46
C GLU A 55 -11.49 0.52 -4.05
N TRP A 56 -10.24 0.04 -4.12
CA TRP A 56 -9.15 0.78 -4.73
C TRP A 56 -9.24 0.70 -6.26
N GLY A 57 -9.08 1.83 -6.94
CA GLY A 57 -9.11 1.82 -8.41
C GLY A 57 -7.88 1.18 -9.01
N ASP A 58 -8.00 0.72 -10.24
CA ASP A 58 -6.92 0.02 -10.93
C ASP A 58 -5.64 0.89 -11.03
N TYR A 59 -4.49 0.26 -10.91
CA TYR A 59 -3.21 0.91 -11.06
C TYR A 59 -2.23 0.05 -11.85
N ALA A 60 -1.87 0.56 -13.02
CA ALA A 60 -0.90 -0.03 -13.92
C ALA A 60 0.45 0.70 -13.90
N GLY A 61 0.66 1.63 -12.95
CA GLY A 61 1.91 2.37 -12.83
C GLY A 61 2.96 1.67 -11.95
N ARG A 62 4.12 2.31 -11.82
CA ARG A 62 5.22 1.84 -10.97
C ARG A 62 4.78 1.66 -9.53
N LYS A 63 5.07 0.49 -8.98
CA LYS A 63 4.88 0.21 -7.55
C LYS A 63 6.10 0.63 -6.75
N ALA A 64 5.96 1.62 -5.88
CA ALA A 64 7.05 2.01 -4.98
C ALA A 64 7.34 0.90 -3.98
N ARG A 65 8.63 0.59 -3.72
CA ARG A 65 9.00 -0.38 -2.68
C ARG A 65 8.78 0.24 -1.31
N LEU A 66 7.85 -0.33 -0.56
CA LEU A 66 7.40 0.21 0.72
C LEU A 66 7.66 -0.82 1.82
N GLY A 67 8.47 -0.45 2.81
CA GLY A 67 8.60 -1.25 4.04
C GLY A 67 7.58 -0.79 5.06
N VAL A 68 6.82 -1.71 5.64
CA VAL A 68 5.92 -1.40 6.78
C VAL A 68 6.69 -1.68 8.05
N LEU A 69 6.84 -0.68 8.90
CA LEU A 69 7.43 -0.84 10.23
C LEU A 69 6.37 -1.33 11.21
N GLU A 70 6.83 -1.90 12.32
CA GLU A 70 5.96 -2.33 13.42
C GLU A 70 5.04 -1.17 13.86
N VAL A 71 3.78 -1.52 14.15
CA VAL A 71 2.80 -0.55 14.61
C VAL A 71 3.01 -0.25 16.09
N ASP A 72 3.47 0.97 16.38
CA ASP A 72 3.62 1.42 17.76
C ASP A 72 2.26 1.75 18.39
N ASN A 73 2.07 1.35 19.65
CA ASN A 73 0.90 1.73 20.44
C ASN A 73 1.30 2.67 21.58
N ASN A 74 1.00 3.95 21.42
CA ASN A 74 1.21 4.98 22.44
C ASN A 74 -0.10 5.36 23.16
N SER A 75 -1.19 4.61 22.95
CA SER A 75 -2.42 4.81 23.70
C SER A 75 -2.29 4.28 25.14
N SER A 76 -3.09 4.81 26.06
CA SER A 76 -3.10 4.40 27.47
C SER A 76 -3.61 2.98 27.74
N THR A 77 -3.93 2.21 26.68
CA THR A 77 -4.36 0.81 26.78
C THR A 77 -3.17 -0.10 26.49
N SER A 78 -2.56 -0.65 27.54
CA SER A 78 -1.40 -1.53 27.49
C SER A 78 -1.75 -2.94 26.99
N SER A 79 -0.99 -3.45 26.01
CA SER A 79 -0.89 -4.88 25.71
C SER A 79 0.10 -5.54 26.68
N TYR A 80 -0.10 -6.81 27.02
CA TYR A 80 0.88 -7.60 27.79
C TYR A 80 1.09 -8.98 27.18
N THR A 81 2.32 -9.46 27.26
CA THR A 81 2.78 -10.79 26.80
C THR A 81 2.67 -11.79 27.95
N VAL A 82 2.18 -13.00 27.70
CA VAL A 82 2.31 -14.12 28.63
C VAL A 82 2.96 -15.31 27.93
N SER A 83 4.09 -15.78 28.47
CA SER A 83 4.79 -16.98 27.99
C SER A 83 4.16 -18.26 28.54
N THR A 84 4.01 -19.29 27.69
CA THR A 84 3.54 -20.62 28.09
C THR A 84 4.54 -21.73 27.72
N ILE A 85 4.35 -22.93 28.28
CA ILE A 85 5.29 -24.07 28.21
C ILE A 85 5.40 -24.75 26.83
N MET A 86 4.58 -24.35 25.85
CA MET A 86 4.57 -24.87 24.47
C MET A 86 4.94 -23.83 23.39
N GLY A 87 5.49 -22.68 23.79
CA GLY A 87 5.76 -21.54 22.90
C GLY A 87 4.71 -20.44 23.06
N ASN A 88 5.09 -19.21 22.70
CA ASN A 88 4.25 -18.02 22.85
C ASN A 88 3.03 -18.12 21.93
N VAL A 89 1.83 -18.02 22.48
CA VAL A 89 0.57 -17.98 21.71
C VAL A 89 -0.25 -16.81 22.23
N ASP A 90 -0.53 -15.86 21.34
CA ASP A 90 -1.31 -14.66 21.65
C ASP A 90 -2.79 -15.00 21.82
N TYR A 91 -3.35 -14.76 23.01
CA TYR A 91 -4.80 -14.80 23.22
C TYR A 91 -5.25 -13.68 24.16
N SER A 92 -6.11 -12.79 23.65
CA SER A 92 -6.77 -11.72 24.42
C SER A 92 -8.14 -12.21 24.92
N ALA A 93 -8.32 -12.37 26.22
CA ALA A 93 -9.65 -12.52 26.79
C ALA A 93 -9.72 -11.97 28.22
N SER A 94 -10.08 -10.69 28.35
CA SER A 94 -11.15 -10.25 29.26
C SER A 94 -11.34 -8.73 29.16
N THR A 95 -12.58 -8.33 28.93
CA THR A 95 -13.09 -6.94 28.94
C THR A 95 -12.76 -6.10 27.71
N THR A 96 -13.51 -6.31 26.62
CA THR A 96 -13.88 -5.27 25.63
C THR A 96 -12.78 -4.33 25.11
N GLY A 97 -11.53 -4.81 25.04
CA GLY A 97 -10.40 -4.15 24.42
C GLY A 97 -10.01 -4.94 23.18
N VAL A 98 -10.23 -4.37 22.01
CA VAL A 98 -9.86 -5.01 20.75
C VAL A 98 -8.32 -4.96 20.64
N PRO A 99 -7.62 -6.08 20.39
CA PRO A 99 -6.16 -6.12 20.41
C PRO A 99 -5.56 -5.23 19.32
N VAL A 100 -4.53 -4.48 19.70
CA VAL A 100 -3.71 -3.68 18.76
C VAL A 100 -2.82 -4.59 17.90
N ASN A 101 -2.57 -5.82 18.39
CA ASN A 101 -1.94 -6.89 17.63
C ASN A 101 -2.85 -7.25 16.44
N GLY A 102 -2.41 -6.90 15.22
CA GLY A 102 -3.15 -7.13 13.98
C GLY A 102 -3.48 -5.86 13.18
N ILE A 103 -3.28 -4.65 13.74
CA ILE A 103 -3.43 -3.42 12.95
C ILE A 103 -2.41 -3.39 11.81
N GLU A 104 -1.19 -3.87 12.05
CA GLU A 104 -0.17 -4.02 11.01
C GLU A 104 -0.65 -4.86 9.83
N ALA A 105 -1.32 -5.99 10.10
CA ALA A 105 -1.89 -6.83 9.05
C ALA A 105 -2.96 -6.06 8.23
N ILE A 106 -3.76 -5.20 8.88
CA ILE A 106 -4.73 -4.34 8.20
C ILE A 106 -4.02 -3.29 7.34
N VAL A 107 -2.91 -2.73 7.81
CA VAL A 107 -2.08 -1.77 7.04
C VAL A 107 -1.48 -2.45 5.82
N ILE A 108 -0.84 -3.61 5.99
CA ILE A 108 -0.24 -4.40 4.91
C ILE A 108 -1.31 -4.81 3.89
N ASP A 109 -2.45 -5.31 4.35
CA ASP A 109 -3.57 -5.71 3.47
C ASP A 109 -4.11 -4.51 2.69
N SER A 110 -4.44 -3.40 3.38
CA SER A 110 -4.96 -2.18 2.74
C SER A 110 -3.97 -1.62 1.71
N LEU A 111 -2.66 -1.55 2.04
CA LEU A 111 -1.60 -1.14 1.10
C LEU A 111 -1.47 -2.11 -0.08
N SER A 112 -1.54 -3.42 0.15
CA SER A 112 -1.45 -4.46 -0.88
C SER A 112 -2.60 -4.36 -1.89
N GLN A 113 -3.83 -4.21 -1.39
CA GLN A 113 -5.04 -4.08 -2.20
C GLN A 113 -5.05 -2.85 -3.12
N THR A 114 -4.29 -1.80 -2.78
CA THR A 114 -4.15 -0.63 -3.67
C THR A 114 -3.51 -0.96 -5.01
N GLY A 115 -2.74 -2.06 -5.10
CA GLY A 115 -1.91 -2.38 -6.26
C GLY A 115 -0.78 -1.37 -6.53
N ARG A 116 -0.61 -0.32 -5.70
CA ARG A 116 0.33 0.80 -5.91
C ARG A 116 1.67 0.64 -5.22
N PHE A 117 1.80 -0.36 -4.34
CA PHE A 117 3.01 -0.60 -3.56
C PHE A 117 3.56 -2.00 -3.79
N ARG A 118 4.89 -2.10 -3.76
CA ARG A 118 5.61 -3.36 -3.67
C ARG A 118 6.10 -3.50 -2.25
N LEU A 119 5.33 -4.20 -1.43
CA LEU A 119 5.61 -4.33 -0.01
C LEU A 119 6.88 -5.16 0.21
N VAL A 120 7.73 -4.72 1.13
CA VAL A 120 8.92 -5.44 1.59
C VAL A 120 8.88 -5.62 3.09
N GLU A 121 9.24 -6.83 3.53
CA GLU A 121 9.16 -7.23 4.93
C GLU A 121 10.20 -6.49 5.79
N ARG A 122 9.79 -5.98 6.94
CA ARG A 122 10.67 -5.28 7.88
C ARG A 122 10.45 -5.75 9.31
N THR A 123 9.24 -6.13 9.67
CA THR A 123 8.89 -6.68 10.97
C THR A 123 9.51 -8.06 11.13
N GLU A 124 9.37 -8.92 10.12
CA GLU A 124 9.92 -10.29 10.14
C GLU A 124 11.25 -10.42 9.40
N LEU A 125 11.98 -9.31 9.20
CA LEU A 125 13.23 -9.33 8.44
C LEU A 125 14.32 -10.20 9.10
N GLY A 126 14.31 -10.29 10.43
CA GLY A 126 15.25 -11.15 11.18
C GLY A 126 15.14 -12.62 10.78
N ASP A 127 13.91 -13.12 10.64
CA ASP A 127 13.64 -14.51 10.25
C ASP A 127 14.05 -14.77 8.80
N VAL A 128 13.81 -13.80 7.90
CA VAL A 128 14.27 -13.88 6.50
C VAL A 128 15.80 -13.96 6.41
N LEU A 129 16.53 -13.22 7.24
CA LEU A 129 17.98 -13.27 7.32
C LEU A 129 18.46 -14.61 7.90
N ALA A 130 17.81 -15.10 8.95
CA ALA A 130 18.11 -16.39 9.55
C ALA A 130 17.95 -17.57 8.56
N GLU A 131 16.97 -17.50 7.66
CA GLU A 131 16.79 -18.49 6.58
C GLU A 131 17.94 -18.45 5.55
N GLN A 132 18.42 -17.25 5.18
CA GLN A 132 19.60 -17.10 4.32
C GLN A 132 20.88 -17.62 4.99
N ASP A 133 21.01 -17.42 6.30
CA ASP A 133 22.12 -17.97 7.10
C ASP A 133 22.03 -19.49 7.22
N LEU A 134 20.82 -20.04 7.39
CA LEU A 134 20.58 -21.48 7.42
C LEU A 134 20.96 -22.12 6.08
N ALA A 135 20.57 -21.50 4.96
CA ALA A 135 20.98 -21.93 3.62
C ALA A 135 22.50 -21.90 3.44
N SER A 136 23.16 -20.86 3.96
CA SER A 136 24.62 -20.70 3.90
C SER A 136 25.37 -21.67 4.82
N SER A 137 24.74 -22.15 5.89
CA SER A 137 25.34 -23.09 6.83
C SER A 137 25.55 -24.51 6.27
N GLY A 138 25.02 -24.80 5.08
CA GLY A 138 25.11 -26.12 4.46
C GLY A 138 24.13 -27.16 5.00
N ARG A 139 23.19 -26.73 5.86
CA ARG A 139 22.14 -27.60 6.44
C ARG A 139 20.92 -27.79 5.53
N ILE A 140 20.74 -26.95 4.51
CA ILE A 140 19.63 -27.03 3.55
C ILE A 140 20.06 -27.81 2.28
N ALA A 141 19.13 -28.61 1.74
CA ALA A 141 19.30 -29.29 0.47
C ALA A 141 19.45 -28.30 -0.70
N LYS A 142 20.38 -28.56 -1.62
CA LYS A 142 20.54 -27.72 -2.83
C LYS A 142 19.58 -28.20 -3.93
N PRO A 143 18.98 -27.29 -4.73
CA PRO A 143 19.22 -25.84 -4.82
C PRO A 143 18.20 -24.97 -4.05
N SER A 144 17.49 -25.50 -3.05
CA SER A 144 16.34 -24.82 -2.43
C SER A 144 16.71 -23.74 -1.41
N GLY A 145 17.98 -23.61 -1.03
CA GLY A 145 18.41 -22.60 -0.06
C GLY A 145 18.25 -21.17 -0.56
N ALA A 146 17.72 -20.29 0.28
CA ALA A 146 17.67 -18.86 0.02
C ALA A 146 19.08 -18.30 -0.16
N LYS A 147 19.28 -17.49 -1.20
CA LYS A 147 20.58 -16.89 -1.50
C LYS A 147 20.80 -15.62 -0.67
N THR A 148 21.92 -15.55 0.03
CA THR A 148 22.36 -14.36 0.76
C THR A 148 22.47 -13.12 -0.14
N GLY A 149 22.14 -11.96 0.42
CA GLY A 149 22.31 -10.66 -0.24
C GLY A 149 21.20 -10.29 -1.24
N ASN A 150 20.13 -11.09 -1.31
CA ASN A 150 18.97 -10.80 -2.17
C ASN A 150 17.77 -10.22 -1.42
N VAL A 151 17.98 -9.72 -0.19
CA VAL A 151 16.95 -8.93 0.52
C VAL A 151 16.72 -7.62 -0.23
N LEU A 152 15.46 -7.33 -0.55
CA LEU A 152 15.11 -6.09 -1.22
C LEU A 152 15.14 -4.89 -0.26
N GLY A 153 15.78 -3.80 -0.68
CA GLY A 153 15.69 -2.49 -0.03
C GLY A 153 14.33 -1.82 -0.24
N ALA A 154 13.90 -1.02 0.73
CA ALA A 154 12.71 -0.17 0.63
C ALA A 154 13.12 1.21 0.07
N GLU A 155 12.23 1.86 -0.65
CA GLU A 155 12.40 3.29 -1.00
C GLU A 155 11.83 4.17 0.09
N TYR A 156 10.69 3.76 0.64
CA TYR A 156 10.08 4.41 1.79
C TYR A 156 9.78 3.40 2.88
N LEU A 157 9.84 3.86 4.12
CA LEU A 157 9.33 3.16 5.28
C LEU A 157 8.03 3.86 5.74
N VAL A 158 7.02 3.07 6.08
CA VAL A 158 5.77 3.56 6.65
C VAL A 158 5.68 3.11 8.09
N GLN A 159 5.46 4.08 8.98
CA GLN A 159 5.18 3.85 10.39
C GLN A 159 3.77 4.32 10.70
N LEU A 160 2.98 3.47 11.36
CA LEU A 160 1.69 3.84 11.91
C LEU A 160 1.77 3.75 13.43
N VAL A 161 1.34 4.81 14.11
CA VAL A 161 1.31 4.89 15.57
C VAL A 161 -0.14 5.05 16.00
N VAL A 162 -0.62 4.18 16.89
CA VAL A 162 -1.91 4.35 17.55
C VAL A 162 -1.74 5.37 18.67
N THR A 163 -2.33 6.55 18.50
CA THR A 163 -2.20 7.68 19.43
C THR A 163 -3.36 7.78 20.42
N ASP A 164 -4.54 7.30 20.04
CA ASP A 164 -5.73 7.28 20.89
C ASP A 164 -6.55 6.03 20.59
N TYR A 165 -7.15 5.44 21.61
CA TYR A 165 -7.94 4.22 21.48
C TYR A 165 -9.05 4.22 22.52
N GLU A 166 -10.28 4.51 22.08
CA GLU A 166 -11.43 4.61 22.98
C GLU A 166 -12.58 3.73 22.48
N SER A 167 -12.93 2.73 23.30
CA SER A 167 -14.10 1.88 23.09
C SER A 167 -15.15 2.23 24.13
N LYS A 168 -16.08 3.13 23.80
CA LYS A 168 -17.25 3.37 24.67
C LYS A 168 -18.28 2.30 24.39
N THR A 169 -18.20 1.21 25.16
CA THR A 169 -19.29 0.25 25.28
C THR A 169 -20.14 0.63 26.49
N SER A 170 -21.39 1.04 26.26
CA SER A 170 -22.38 1.14 27.33
C SER A 170 -22.82 -0.29 27.70
N GLY A 171 -21.94 -1.04 28.36
CA GLY A 171 -22.23 -2.35 28.92
C GLY A 171 -22.63 -2.21 30.38
N THR A 172 -23.91 -2.39 30.67
CA THR A 172 -24.38 -2.68 32.02
C THR A 172 -23.71 -3.95 32.49
N ASP A 173 -22.95 -3.88 33.58
CA ASP A 173 -22.49 -5.04 34.34
C ASP A 173 -23.68 -5.96 34.63
N LYS A 174 -23.81 -7.03 33.85
CA LYS A 174 -24.59 -8.20 34.22
C LYS A 174 -23.70 -9.42 34.04
N GLY A 175 -22.79 -9.54 35.00
CA GLY A 175 -22.11 -10.78 35.31
C GLY A 175 -23.13 -11.91 35.45
N VAL A 176 -22.77 -13.05 34.86
CA VAL A 176 -23.42 -14.33 35.07
C VAL A 176 -23.08 -14.77 36.50
N GLY A 177 -24.04 -14.67 37.42
CA GLY A 177 -23.90 -15.21 38.76
C GLY A 177 -24.84 -14.59 39.78
N GLY A 178 -25.93 -15.29 40.11
CA GLY A 178 -26.76 -14.97 41.26
C GLY A 178 -28.21 -14.68 40.90
N ILE A 179 -29.06 -15.68 41.12
CA ILE A 179 -30.45 -15.49 41.54
C ILE A 179 -30.55 -14.27 42.46
N LEU A 180 -31.46 -13.32 42.18
CA LEU A 180 -32.37 -12.65 43.12
C LEU A 180 -32.93 -11.33 42.53
N THR A 181 -34.25 -11.37 42.30
CA THR A 181 -35.24 -10.35 42.70
C THR A 181 -35.02 -8.89 42.31
N ARG A 182 -35.89 -8.40 41.41
CA ARG A 182 -36.97 -7.44 41.75
C ARG A 182 -37.37 -6.65 40.50
N LYS A 183 -38.64 -6.81 40.12
CA LYS A 183 -39.37 -5.85 39.29
C LYS A 183 -39.24 -4.48 39.93
N VAL A 184 -38.47 -3.57 39.33
CA VAL A 184 -38.49 -2.13 39.66
C VAL A 184 -39.00 -1.41 38.41
N PRO A 185 -40.06 -0.59 38.52
CA PRO A 185 -40.68 0.04 37.37
C PRO A 185 -39.80 1.18 36.84
N LEU A 186 -39.80 1.24 35.52
CA LEU A 186 -39.22 2.22 34.62
C LEU A 186 -39.60 3.68 35.01
N LEU A 187 -38.69 4.41 35.66
CA LEU A 187 -38.72 5.87 35.80
C LEU A 187 -37.27 6.40 35.81
N GLY A 188 -36.87 7.06 34.71
CA GLY A 188 -35.55 7.70 34.57
C GLY A 188 -35.01 7.55 33.15
N GLY A 189 -35.36 8.48 32.26
CA GLY A 189 -34.97 8.45 30.85
C GLY A 189 -33.48 8.65 30.65
N ILE A 190 -32.75 7.58 30.38
CA ILE A 190 -31.50 7.57 29.62
C ILE A 190 -31.55 6.30 28.75
N LYS A 191 -31.60 6.48 27.42
CA LYS A 191 -31.64 5.39 26.46
C LYS A 191 -30.28 4.66 26.46
N ALA A 192 -30.29 3.39 26.87
CA ALA A 192 -29.29 2.42 26.49
C ALA A 192 -29.26 2.30 24.94
N GLY A 193 -28.09 2.31 24.29
CA GLY A 193 -28.02 1.92 22.87
C GLY A 193 -26.82 2.35 22.00
N SER A 194 -26.01 3.34 22.35
CA SER A 194 -24.98 3.83 21.41
C SER A 194 -23.57 3.32 21.74
N SER A 195 -23.15 2.22 21.08
CA SER A 195 -21.74 1.81 21.08
C SER A 195 -20.97 2.72 20.10
N THR A 196 -19.94 3.41 20.59
CA THR A 196 -19.08 4.30 19.78
C THR A 196 -17.64 3.80 19.85
N GLY A 197 -17.01 3.67 18.70
CA GLY A 197 -15.58 3.39 18.57
C GLY A 197 -14.84 4.62 18.08
N ARG A 198 -13.73 4.95 18.72
CA ARG A 198 -12.84 6.04 18.32
C ARG A 198 -11.41 5.54 18.33
N VAL A 199 -10.67 5.90 17.29
CA VAL A 199 -9.22 5.68 17.22
C VAL A 199 -8.53 6.93 16.68
N GLY A 200 -7.39 7.26 17.28
CA GLY A 200 -6.43 8.23 16.75
C GLY A 200 -5.23 7.49 16.18
N LEU A 201 -4.86 7.80 14.94
CA LEU A 201 -3.73 7.20 14.23
C LEU A 201 -2.80 8.30 13.72
N ASN A 202 -1.49 8.14 13.88
CA ASN A 202 -0.49 8.98 13.23
C ASN A 202 0.27 8.12 12.21
N ILE A 203 0.22 8.51 10.94
CA ILE A 203 0.98 7.87 9.87
C ILE A 203 2.21 8.73 9.55
N ARG A 204 3.34 8.07 9.24
CA ARG A 204 4.59 8.70 8.79
C ARG A 204 5.12 7.98 7.56
N LEU A 205 5.57 8.75 6.58
CA LEU A 205 6.34 8.26 5.44
C LEU A 205 7.78 8.75 5.60
N ILE A 206 8.71 7.81 5.61
CA ILE A 206 10.14 8.06 5.83
C ILE A 206 10.87 7.69 4.55
N ASP A 207 11.69 8.61 4.02
CA ASP A 207 12.61 8.30 2.93
C ASP A 207 13.74 7.41 3.46
N ALA A 208 13.90 6.21 2.88
CA ALA A 208 14.85 5.22 3.38
C ALA A 208 16.32 5.57 3.05
N GLU A 209 16.58 6.48 2.12
CA GLU A 209 17.93 6.94 1.75
C GLU A 209 18.40 8.04 2.70
N THR A 210 17.53 9.00 3.05
CA THR A 210 17.91 10.17 3.86
C THR A 210 17.47 10.10 5.33
N SER A 211 16.61 9.14 5.68
CA SER A 211 15.92 9.08 6.98
C SER A 211 15.00 10.27 7.27
N GLU A 212 14.67 11.08 6.27
CA GLU A 212 13.76 12.21 6.41
C GLU A 212 12.30 11.73 6.50
N ILE A 213 11.55 12.25 7.48
CA ILE A 213 10.10 12.09 7.51
C ILE A 213 9.51 13.05 6.48
N THR A 214 9.24 12.54 5.28
CA THR A 214 8.73 13.33 4.15
C THR A 214 7.25 13.65 4.26
N PHE A 215 6.49 12.86 5.01
CA PHE A 215 5.08 13.11 5.27
C PHE A 215 4.65 12.59 6.64
N THR A 216 3.75 13.32 7.29
CA THR A 216 3.03 12.86 8.48
C THR A 216 1.60 13.37 8.50
N LYS A 217 0.67 12.55 8.97
CA LYS A 217 -0.74 12.93 9.13
C LYS A 217 -1.32 12.30 10.39
N GLN A 218 -1.96 13.13 11.20
CA GLN A 218 -2.84 12.69 12.27
C GLN A 218 -4.24 12.44 11.70
N ILE A 219 -4.80 11.28 12.02
CA ILE A 219 -6.12 10.82 11.62
C ILE A 219 -6.91 10.52 12.88
N GLU A 220 -8.17 10.95 12.90
CA GLU A 220 -9.14 10.60 13.92
C GLU A 220 -10.34 9.94 13.23
N ALA A 221 -10.60 8.69 13.59
CA ALA A 221 -11.70 7.91 13.02
C ALA A 221 -12.72 7.59 14.11
N VAL A 222 -13.98 7.93 13.86
CA VAL A 222 -15.08 7.73 14.82
C VAL A 222 -16.25 7.03 14.15
N ILE A 223 -16.62 5.86 14.66
CA ILE A 223 -17.79 5.09 14.21
C ILE A 223 -18.83 5.07 15.32
N LYS A 224 -20.04 5.53 14.98
CA LYS A 224 -21.22 5.50 15.86
C LYS A 224 -22.18 4.43 15.33
N GLU A 225 -22.55 3.47 16.19
CA GLU A 225 -23.42 2.32 15.88
C GLU A 225 -22.81 1.23 14.99
N THR A 226 -23.22 -0.04 15.21
CA THR A 226 -22.64 -1.26 14.62
C THR A 226 -23.50 -1.88 13.50
N ASN A 227 -24.55 -1.18 13.05
CA ASN A 227 -25.48 -1.73 12.04
C ASN A 227 -24.95 -1.69 10.60
N LEU A 228 -23.68 -1.34 10.40
CA LEU A 228 -23.03 -1.37 9.09
C LEU A 228 -22.72 -2.83 8.74
N ALA A 229 -23.45 -3.38 7.76
CA ALA A 229 -23.26 -4.74 7.28
C ALA A 229 -21.90 -4.87 6.57
N PHE A 230 -20.86 -5.20 7.33
CA PHE A 230 -19.57 -5.66 6.80
C PHE A 230 -19.74 -7.12 6.34
N GLY A 231 -20.44 -7.34 5.21
CA GLY A 231 -21.01 -8.66 4.91
C GLY A 231 -21.49 -8.93 3.48
N GLY A 232 -20.87 -8.32 2.47
CA GLY A 232 -21.04 -8.73 1.05
C GLY A 232 -19.94 -9.71 0.64
N ALA A 233 -20.31 -10.86 0.08
CA ALA A 233 -19.52 -12.06 -0.18
C ALA A 233 -18.30 -11.96 -1.14
N GLY A 234 -17.45 -10.93 -1.05
CA GLY A 234 -16.32 -10.77 -2.00
C GLY A 234 -15.07 -10.02 -1.54
N LEU A 235 -15.01 -9.46 -0.34
CA LEU A 235 -13.88 -8.58 0.06
C LEU A 235 -12.96 -9.14 1.15
N ILE A 236 -13.31 -10.28 1.75
CA ILE A 236 -12.44 -10.94 2.75
C ILE A 236 -11.75 -12.11 2.03
N GLY A 237 -10.57 -11.83 1.49
CA GLY A 237 -9.73 -12.81 0.78
C GLY A 237 -9.39 -14.03 1.64
N ASP A 238 -9.29 -15.17 0.97
CA ASP A 238 -9.16 -16.55 1.46
C ASP A 238 -7.81 -16.87 2.18
N VAL A 239 -7.19 -15.90 2.84
CA VAL A 239 -5.83 -16.03 3.42
C VAL A 239 -5.84 -15.65 4.89
N GLY A 240 -6.02 -16.63 5.79
CA GLY A 240 -5.65 -16.60 7.23
C GLY A 240 -6.29 -15.56 8.17
N LEU A 241 -6.73 -14.43 7.66
CA LEU A 241 -7.25 -13.28 8.38
C LEU A 241 -8.79 -13.32 8.52
N GLY A 242 -9.47 -14.21 7.82
CA GLY A 242 -10.94 -14.23 7.72
C GLY A 242 -11.67 -14.36 9.07
N GLY A 243 -11.14 -15.14 10.01
CA GLY A 243 -11.74 -15.30 11.35
C GLY A 243 -11.50 -14.12 12.29
N PHE A 244 -10.30 -13.54 12.23
CA PHE A 244 -9.91 -12.35 13.00
C PHE A 244 -10.65 -11.12 12.49
N MET A 245 -10.57 -10.82 11.19
CA MET A 245 -11.21 -9.68 10.55
C MET A 245 -12.73 -9.72 10.64
N SER A 246 -13.36 -10.91 10.57
CA SER A 246 -14.82 -11.04 10.71
C SER A 246 -15.33 -10.69 12.11
N GLN A 247 -14.54 -10.89 13.16
CA GLN A 247 -14.92 -10.49 14.53
C GLN A 247 -14.52 -9.04 14.82
N TYR A 248 -13.35 -8.63 14.34
CA TYR A 248 -12.80 -7.29 14.50
C TYR A 248 -13.68 -6.21 13.85
N SER A 249 -14.07 -6.43 12.57
CA SER A 249 -14.94 -5.53 11.79
C SER A 249 -16.38 -5.46 12.29
N LYS A 250 -16.79 -6.32 13.22
CA LYS A 250 -18.11 -6.26 13.89
C LYS A 250 -18.11 -5.34 15.10
N THR A 251 -16.97 -4.77 15.51
CA THR A 251 -16.92 -3.83 16.64
C THR A 251 -16.80 -2.40 16.11
N PRO A 252 -17.46 -1.40 16.73
CA PRO A 252 -17.27 0.00 16.32
C PRO A 252 -15.82 0.46 16.35
N VAL A 253 -15.03 0.00 17.32
CA VAL A 253 -13.61 0.36 17.42
C VAL A 253 -12.79 -0.30 16.30
N GLY A 254 -13.04 -1.57 15.98
CA GLY A 254 -12.38 -2.22 14.86
C GLY A 254 -12.76 -1.63 13.50
N GLN A 255 -14.02 -1.21 13.33
CA GLN A 255 -14.46 -0.44 12.16
C GLN A 255 -13.75 0.92 12.08
N ALA A 256 -13.60 1.62 13.21
CA ALA A 256 -12.86 2.87 13.25
C ALA A 256 -11.38 2.69 12.87
N VAL A 257 -10.74 1.61 13.32
CA VAL A 257 -9.37 1.27 12.92
C VAL A 257 -9.26 1.00 11.42
N ILE A 258 -10.13 0.14 10.86
CA ILE A 258 -10.11 -0.16 9.42
C ILE A 258 -10.31 1.12 8.60
N ALA A 259 -11.31 1.93 8.95
CA ALA A 259 -11.56 3.19 8.25
C ALA A 259 -10.40 4.19 8.39
N GLY A 260 -9.77 4.28 9.57
CA GLY A 260 -8.62 5.13 9.81
C GLY A 260 -7.38 4.68 9.03
N VAL A 261 -7.13 3.36 8.95
CA VAL A 261 -6.04 2.79 8.13
C VAL A 261 -6.29 3.05 6.66
N ASN A 262 -7.51 2.82 6.18
CA ASN A 262 -7.89 3.12 4.79
C ASN A 262 -7.69 4.60 4.45
N GLN A 263 -8.05 5.51 5.36
CA GLN A 263 -7.76 6.93 5.20
C GLN A 263 -6.24 7.20 5.15
N ALA A 264 -5.46 6.56 6.03
CA ALA A 264 -4.00 6.70 6.04
C ALA A 264 -3.38 6.25 4.72
N VAL A 265 -3.80 5.10 4.20
CA VAL A 265 -3.34 4.56 2.91
C VAL A 265 -3.74 5.48 1.76
N PHE A 266 -4.95 6.03 1.77
CA PHE A 266 -5.39 7.01 0.78
C PHE A 266 -4.50 8.27 0.76
N GLU A 267 -4.14 8.79 1.94
CA GLU A 267 -3.22 9.93 2.04
C GLU A 267 -1.79 9.57 1.61
N LEU A 268 -1.29 8.38 1.95
CA LEU A 268 0.03 7.90 1.49
C LEU A 268 0.10 7.76 -0.03
N ILE A 269 -0.97 7.31 -0.69
CA ILE A 269 -1.02 7.23 -2.16
C ILE A 269 -0.81 8.61 -2.79
N LYS A 270 -1.33 9.68 -2.18
CA LYS A 270 -1.15 11.04 -2.70
C LYS A 270 0.32 11.48 -2.70
N GLU A 271 1.07 11.06 -1.69
CA GLU A 271 2.48 11.41 -1.53
C GLU A 271 3.42 10.53 -2.37
N VAL A 272 3.13 9.23 -2.45
CA VAL A 272 4.00 8.25 -3.12
C VAL A 272 3.62 8.05 -4.60
N GLY A 273 2.32 8.03 -4.91
CA GLY A 273 1.77 7.66 -6.22
C GLY A 273 1.97 8.68 -7.35
N ALA A 274 2.52 9.86 -7.04
CA ALA A 274 2.75 10.93 -8.02
C ALA A 274 4.19 11.00 -8.57
N LYS A 275 5.12 10.15 -8.10
CA LYS A 275 6.52 10.22 -8.54
C LYS A 275 6.73 9.47 -9.85
N PRO A 276 7.43 10.07 -10.84
CA PRO A 276 7.75 9.38 -12.10
C PRO A 276 8.65 8.17 -11.83
N PRO A 277 8.65 7.16 -12.72
CA PRO A 277 9.49 5.97 -12.54
C PRO A 277 10.96 6.35 -12.55
N GLU A 278 11.71 5.88 -11.56
CA GLU A 278 13.16 6.07 -11.46
C GLU A 278 13.88 4.72 -11.42
N GLY A 279 15.00 4.64 -12.14
CA GLY A 279 15.79 3.43 -12.28
C GLY A 279 17.24 3.74 -12.62
N SER A 280 17.95 2.75 -13.14
CA SER A 280 19.32 2.89 -13.62
C SER A 280 19.58 2.09 -14.89
N ILE A 281 20.58 2.52 -15.63
CA ILE A 281 21.12 1.82 -16.79
C ILE A 281 21.91 0.61 -16.31
N VAL A 282 21.52 -0.58 -16.77
CA VAL A 282 22.20 -1.85 -16.48
C VAL A 282 23.29 -2.14 -17.51
N LYS A 283 23.06 -1.71 -18.76
CA LYS A 283 23.99 -1.88 -19.89
C LYS A 283 23.68 -0.85 -20.97
N ALA A 284 24.71 -0.29 -21.62
CA ALA A 284 24.54 0.57 -22.78
C ALA A 284 25.49 0.10 -23.90
N ASP A 285 24.92 -0.26 -25.06
CA ASP A 285 25.66 -0.71 -26.24
C ASP A 285 25.59 0.36 -27.36
N GLY A 286 25.51 1.63 -26.99
CA GLY A 286 25.36 2.78 -27.90
C GLY A 286 23.95 2.90 -28.50
N ALA A 287 23.54 1.93 -29.31
CA ALA A 287 22.22 1.93 -29.97
C ALA A 287 21.09 1.37 -29.07
N GLN A 288 21.45 0.54 -28.09
CA GLN A 288 20.51 -0.09 -27.16
C GLN A 288 20.94 0.20 -25.72
N ILE A 289 20.00 0.71 -24.93
CA ILE A 289 20.21 1.06 -23.53
C ILE A 289 19.25 0.22 -22.70
N TYR A 290 19.79 -0.63 -21.83
CA TYR A 290 19.04 -1.53 -20.98
C TYR A 290 18.86 -0.87 -19.62
N THR A 291 17.63 -0.78 -19.13
CA THR A 291 17.31 -0.23 -17.81
C THR A 291 16.72 -1.30 -16.90
N ASN A 292 16.84 -1.15 -15.59
CA ASN A 292 16.21 -2.04 -14.60
C ASN A 292 14.71 -1.74 -14.37
N LEU A 293 14.06 -1.03 -15.30
CA LEU A 293 12.63 -0.75 -15.26
C LEU A 293 11.88 -1.77 -16.11
N GLY A 294 11.00 -2.55 -15.50
CA GLY A 294 10.16 -3.56 -16.16
C GLY A 294 8.81 -3.04 -16.62
N ASP A 295 7.91 -3.96 -16.98
CA ASP A 295 6.53 -3.69 -17.38
C ASP A 295 5.65 -3.13 -16.26
N ASP A 296 6.09 -3.30 -15.01
CA ASP A 296 5.52 -2.64 -13.86
C ASP A 296 5.85 -1.14 -13.79
N ALA A 297 6.88 -0.66 -14.50
CA ALA A 297 7.38 0.71 -14.34
C ALA A 297 7.33 1.57 -15.61
N VAL A 298 7.47 0.97 -16.80
CA VAL A 298 7.53 1.70 -18.08
C VAL A 298 6.81 0.93 -19.19
N ALA A 299 6.26 1.66 -20.16
CA ALA A 299 5.67 1.11 -21.37
C ALA A 299 6.48 1.48 -22.62
N VAL A 300 6.27 0.73 -23.71
CA VAL A 300 6.84 1.08 -25.02
C VAL A 300 6.34 2.47 -25.45
N GLY A 301 7.28 3.35 -25.81
CA GLY A 301 7.05 4.74 -26.15
C GLY A 301 7.30 5.74 -25.01
N ASP A 302 7.47 5.26 -23.77
CA ASP A 302 7.80 6.15 -22.66
C ASP A 302 9.21 6.75 -22.82
N ARG A 303 9.34 8.01 -22.44
CA ARG A 303 10.61 8.74 -22.45
C ARG A 303 11.19 8.84 -21.06
N LEU A 304 12.49 8.61 -20.97
CA LEU A 304 13.26 8.66 -19.74
C LEU A 304 14.40 9.66 -19.90
N GLN A 305 14.53 10.57 -18.95
CA GLN A 305 15.70 11.42 -18.78
C GLN A 305 16.84 10.60 -18.19
N VAL A 306 18.02 10.68 -18.79
CA VAL A 306 19.25 10.05 -18.32
C VAL A 306 20.04 11.08 -17.52
N LEU A 307 20.41 10.71 -16.30
CA LEU A 307 21.08 11.55 -15.31
C LEU A 307 22.36 10.87 -14.84
N ARG A 308 23.50 11.54 -14.94
CA ARG A 308 24.77 11.09 -14.34
C ARG A 308 24.82 11.55 -12.89
N LYS A 309 25.09 10.63 -11.96
CA LYS A 309 25.45 11.00 -10.59
C LYS A 309 26.86 11.62 -10.63
N GLY A 310 26.94 12.89 -10.25
CA GLY A 310 28.18 13.63 -10.05
C GLY A 310 28.67 13.51 -8.61
N GLU A 311 29.38 14.52 -8.15
CA GLU A 311 29.93 14.56 -6.79
C GLU A 311 28.81 14.55 -5.74
N GLU A 312 29.02 13.78 -4.68
CA GLU A 312 28.17 13.78 -3.50
C GLU A 312 28.36 15.09 -2.74
N LEU A 313 27.25 15.80 -2.53
CA LEU A 313 27.20 17.04 -1.80
C LEU A 313 27.04 16.69 -0.32
N ILE A 314 28.12 16.83 0.44
CA ILE A 314 28.12 16.57 1.88
C ILE A 314 27.97 17.91 2.59
N ASP A 315 26.99 17.99 3.48
CA ASP A 315 26.84 19.14 4.35
C ASP A 315 28.08 19.26 5.27
N PRO A 316 28.79 20.40 5.25
CA PRO A 316 30.07 20.54 5.93
C PRO A 316 29.94 20.59 7.46
N GLU A 317 28.76 20.86 8.01
CA GLU A 317 28.52 20.97 9.44
C GLU A 317 28.05 19.65 10.04
N THR A 318 27.19 18.93 9.32
CA THR A 318 26.54 17.71 9.79
C THR A 318 27.19 16.44 9.25
N GLY A 319 27.98 16.53 8.17
CA GLY A 319 28.55 15.37 7.47
C GLY A 319 27.50 14.51 6.76
N ILE A 320 26.24 14.97 6.71
CA ILE A 320 25.14 14.27 6.05
C ILE A 320 25.27 14.48 4.54
N SER A 321 25.11 13.41 3.76
CA SER A 321 24.97 13.51 2.32
C SER A 321 23.64 14.19 1.99
N LEU A 322 23.70 15.35 1.32
CA LEU A 322 22.56 16.07 0.75
C LEU A 322 22.16 15.49 -0.62
N GLY A 323 22.70 14.33 -0.98
CA GLY A 323 22.59 13.74 -2.30
C GLY A 323 23.77 14.11 -3.21
N GLY A 324 23.70 13.74 -4.48
CA GLY A 324 24.74 14.08 -5.47
C GLY A 324 24.27 15.13 -6.45
N SER A 325 25.20 15.96 -6.92
CA SER A 325 24.96 16.76 -8.13
C SER A 325 24.56 15.82 -9.27
N THR A 326 23.52 16.16 -10.03
CA THR A 326 23.09 15.34 -11.19
C THR A 326 23.25 16.13 -12.47
N THR A 327 23.95 15.57 -13.44
CA THR A 327 24.08 16.16 -14.77
C THR A 327 23.18 15.43 -15.75
N SER A 328 22.28 16.14 -16.42
CA SER A 328 21.44 15.58 -17.47
C SER A 328 22.27 15.22 -18.70
N ILE A 329 22.29 13.94 -19.05
CA ILE A 329 22.98 13.40 -20.25
C ILE A 329 22.04 13.38 -21.46
N GLY A 330 20.72 13.49 -21.23
CA GLY A 330 19.72 13.63 -22.29
C GLY A 330 18.52 12.71 -22.09
N GLU A 331 17.89 12.26 -23.18
CA GLU A 331 16.69 11.44 -23.18
C GLU A 331 16.84 10.15 -23.99
N ILE A 332 16.19 9.10 -23.51
CA ILE A 332 16.03 7.80 -24.15
C ILE A 332 14.55 7.45 -24.24
N GLU A 333 14.16 6.66 -25.24
CA GLU A 333 12.78 6.22 -25.46
C GLU A 333 12.70 4.70 -25.42
N VAL A 334 11.82 4.16 -24.58
CA VAL A 334 11.62 2.73 -24.39
C VAL A 334 11.00 2.13 -25.66
N ASN A 335 11.64 1.13 -26.25
CA ASN A 335 11.13 0.44 -27.45
C ASN A 335 10.76 -1.02 -27.20
N GLN A 336 11.24 -1.61 -26.10
CA GLN A 336 10.86 -2.95 -25.67
C GLN A 336 10.82 -3.03 -24.15
N VAL A 337 9.86 -3.77 -23.62
CA VAL A 337 9.69 -3.97 -22.18
C VAL A 337 9.61 -5.47 -21.89
N GLN A 338 10.23 -5.88 -20.79
CA GLN A 338 10.21 -7.22 -20.21
C GLN A 338 9.75 -7.11 -18.75
N GLU A 339 9.44 -8.24 -18.12
CA GLU A 339 8.95 -8.30 -16.73
C GLU A 339 9.84 -7.52 -15.73
N LYS A 340 11.16 -7.48 -15.95
CA LYS A 340 12.12 -6.93 -14.97
C LYS A 340 13.09 -5.89 -15.52
N PHE A 341 13.01 -5.61 -16.81
CA PHE A 341 13.91 -4.67 -17.48
C PHE A 341 13.29 -4.17 -18.78
N SER A 342 13.85 -3.10 -19.33
CA SER A 342 13.43 -2.54 -20.62
C SER A 342 14.64 -2.20 -21.47
N ILE A 343 14.40 -2.13 -22.77
CA ILE A 343 15.35 -1.68 -23.77
C ILE A 343 14.83 -0.36 -24.32
N ALA A 344 15.73 0.61 -24.43
CA ALA A 344 15.47 1.94 -24.93
C ALA A 344 16.48 2.30 -26.03
N ARG A 345 16.07 3.23 -26.89
CA ARG A 345 16.93 3.86 -27.90
C ARG A 345 17.24 5.30 -27.49
N PRO A 346 18.42 5.83 -27.83
CA PRO A 346 18.72 7.26 -27.69
C PRO A 346 17.70 8.12 -28.45
N VAL A 347 17.28 9.23 -27.84
CA VAL A 347 16.51 10.30 -28.52
C VAL A 347 17.41 11.52 -28.71
N SER A 348 17.95 12.03 -27.61
CA SER A 348 18.87 13.16 -27.60
C SER A 348 19.85 12.94 -26.47
N LEU A 349 21.12 12.68 -26.78
CA LEU A 349 22.15 12.49 -25.76
C LEU A 349 23.30 13.46 -26.00
N SER A 350 23.74 14.15 -24.95
CA SER A 350 24.92 15.02 -24.95
C SER A 350 26.21 14.26 -24.61
N GLY A 351 26.11 13.00 -24.18
CA GLY A 351 27.24 12.12 -23.87
C GLY A 351 26.85 10.64 -23.91
N THR A 352 27.84 9.75 -23.77
CA THR A 352 27.62 8.30 -23.76
C THR A 352 27.07 7.86 -22.40
N PRO A 353 25.88 7.22 -22.34
CA PRO A 353 25.35 6.69 -21.09
C PRO A 353 26.18 5.51 -20.60
N ASP A 354 26.40 5.45 -19.29
CA ASP A 354 27.21 4.44 -18.62
C ASP A 354 26.35 3.59 -17.70
N ARG A 355 26.81 2.36 -17.41
CA ARG A 355 26.17 1.50 -16.41
C ARG A 355 26.16 2.23 -15.06
N GLY A 356 24.99 2.30 -14.44
CA GLY A 356 24.77 2.98 -13.16
C GLY A 356 24.20 4.41 -13.30
N ASP A 357 24.23 5.02 -14.49
CA ASP A 357 23.51 6.28 -14.72
C ASP A 357 22.03 6.10 -14.40
N LYS A 358 21.44 7.13 -13.78
CA LYS A 358 20.04 7.12 -13.36
C LYS A 358 19.15 7.42 -14.56
N VAL A 359 17.96 6.82 -14.57
CA VAL A 359 16.90 7.14 -15.52
C VAL A 359 15.67 7.58 -14.77
N LYS A 360 14.99 8.61 -15.25
CA LYS A 360 13.78 9.17 -14.64
C LYS A 360 12.72 9.41 -15.72
N GLY A 361 11.51 8.93 -15.51
CA GLY A 361 10.40 9.16 -16.43
C GLY A 361 10.14 10.65 -16.64
N THR A 362 10.04 11.08 -17.89
CA THR A 362 9.70 12.47 -18.24
C THR A 362 8.19 12.68 -18.33
N LYS A 363 7.43 11.59 -18.50
CA LYS A 363 5.99 11.59 -18.35
C LYS A 363 5.66 11.86 -16.87
N ALA A 364 4.87 12.90 -16.61
CA ALA A 364 4.26 13.06 -15.30
C ALA A 364 3.52 11.75 -14.98
N ALA A 365 3.63 11.26 -13.73
CA ALA A 365 2.84 10.11 -13.29
C ALA A 365 1.37 10.36 -13.70
N ALA A 366 0.67 9.31 -14.15
CA ALA A 366 -0.74 9.46 -14.50
C ALA A 366 -1.43 10.17 -13.32
N PRO A 367 -2.10 11.31 -13.55
CA PRO A 367 -2.60 12.12 -12.45
C PRO A 367 -3.54 11.24 -11.62
N LEU A 368 -3.37 11.31 -10.30
CA LEU A 368 -4.31 10.67 -9.39
C LEU A 368 -5.69 11.29 -9.63
N GLU A 369 -6.64 10.47 -10.07
CA GLU A 369 -7.99 10.94 -10.37
C GLU A 369 -8.84 10.90 -9.09
N PHE A 370 -9.51 12.01 -8.82
CA PHE A 370 -10.39 12.18 -7.65
C PHE A 370 -11.76 12.72 -8.06
N ALA A 371 -12.79 12.39 -7.29
CA ALA A 371 -14.11 12.94 -7.51
C ALA A 371 -14.12 14.46 -7.31
N ARG A 372 -14.52 15.22 -8.34
CA ARG A 372 -14.69 16.69 -8.25
C ARG A 372 -15.75 17.10 -7.24
N SER A 373 -16.78 16.26 -7.06
CA SER A 373 -17.83 16.42 -6.07
C SER A 373 -18.19 15.06 -5.50
N TRP A 374 -18.11 14.91 -4.19
CA TRP A 374 -18.43 13.65 -3.54
C TRP A 374 -19.93 13.52 -3.24
N LYS A 375 -20.49 12.34 -3.53
CA LYS A 375 -21.86 11.96 -3.16
C LYS A 375 -21.77 10.71 -2.31
N LYS A 376 -22.46 10.69 -1.17
CA LYS A 376 -22.51 9.46 -0.36
C LYS A 376 -23.12 8.32 -1.20
N PRO A 377 -22.51 7.13 -1.21
CA PRO A 377 -23.16 5.96 -1.78
C PRO A 377 -24.38 5.59 -0.92
N LYS A 378 -25.41 5.06 -1.57
CA LYS A 378 -26.65 4.61 -0.93
C LYS A 378 -26.48 3.39 -0.05
#